data_AF-A0A9Q8PB60-F1
#
_entry.id   AF-A0A9Q8PB60-F1
#
_cell.length_a   1.000
_cell.length_b   1.000
_cell.length_c   1.000
_cell.angle_alpha   90.00
_cell.angle_beta   90.00
_cell.angle_gamma   90.00
#
_symmetry.space_group_name_H-M   'P 1'
#
loop_
_entity.id
_entity.type
_entity.pdbx_description
1 polymer ?
#
loop_
_entity_poly.entity_id
_entity_poly.type
_entity_poly.pdbx_seq_one_letter_code
_entity_poly.pdbx_strand_id
1 'polypeptide(L)'
;MEEISKSIDAYLEDELVTIALDNCSRTFTISKALLCGASDYFVKALNGRFKEAADHILRLPGCDEATLRCFVYYLTHDKELPDLEAR
;
A
#
# COMPACT_ATOMS: atom_id res chain seq x y z
N MET A 1 -7.21 -20.73 -13.63
CA MET A 1 -6.43 -21.37 -12.55
C MET A 1 -5.08 -20.68 -12.39
N GLU A 2 -4.36 -20.37 -13.48
CA GLU A 2 -3.02 -19.74 -13.43
C GLU A 2 -2.99 -18.31 -12.87
N GLU A 3 -4.01 -17.49 -13.15
CA GLU A 3 -4.09 -16.14 -12.55
C GLU A 3 -4.44 -16.17 -11.05
N ILE A 4 -5.23 -17.16 -10.64
CA ILE A 4 -5.61 -17.35 -9.24
C ILE A 4 -4.37 -17.77 -8.43
N SER A 5 -3.57 -18.72 -8.94
CA SER A 5 -2.35 -19.14 -8.24
C SER A 5 -1.36 -17.99 -8.11
N LYS A 6 -1.16 -17.20 -9.18
CA LYS A 6 -0.20 -16.09 -9.18
C LYS A 6 -0.60 -14.96 -8.22
N SER A 7 -1.91 -14.69 -8.12
CA SER A 7 -2.42 -13.70 -7.18
C SER A 7 -2.33 -14.19 -5.74
N ILE A 8 -2.56 -15.48 -5.47
CA ILE A 8 -2.48 -16.04 -4.12
C ILE A 8 -1.02 -16.16 -3.66
N ASP A 9 -0.10 -16.56 -4.53
CA ASP A 9 1.34 -16.65 -4.22
C ASP A 9 1.88 -15.30 -3.72
N ALA A 10 1.46 -14.20 -4.36
CA ALA A 10 1.82 -12.86 -3.94
C ALA A 10 1.34 -12.50 -2.52
N TYR A 11 0.20 -13.04 -2.07
CA TYR A 11 -0.28 -12.85 -0.69
C TYR A 11 0.35 -13.85 0.30
N LEU A 12 0.78 -15.03 -0.17
CA LEU A 12 1.45 -16.04 0.65
C LEU A 12 2.91 -15.68 0.96
N GLU A 13 3.59 -15.06 -0.01
CA GLU A 13 4.97 -14.54 0.11
C GLU A 13 4.99 -13.04 0.43
N ASP A 14 3.90 -12.51 1.02
CA ASP A 14 3.75 -11.08 1.22
C ASP A 14 4.83 -10.48 2.14
N GLU A 15 5.30 -9.30 1.75
CA GLU A 15 6.29 -8.53 2.48
C GLU A 15 5.67 -7.26 3.03
N LEU A 16 6.15 -6.81 4.18
CA LEU A 16 5.69 -5.55 4.76
C LEU A 16 6.53 -4.39 4.24
N VAL A 17 5.86 -3.34 3.77
CA VAL A 17 6.47 -2.11 3.25
C VAL A 17 6.18 -0.97 4.22
N THR A 18 7.21 -0.16 4.46
CA THR A 18 7.13 1.01 5.32
C THR A 18 6.75 2.24 4.50
N ILE A 19 5.63 2.87 4.81
CA ILE A 19 5.18 4.13 4.22
C ILE A 19 5.67 5.28 5.10
N ALA A 20 6.43 6.18 4.51
CA ALA A 20 6.86 7.42 5.14
C ALA A 20 6.12 8.61 4.50
N LEU A 21 5.50 9.44 5.34
CA LEU A 21 4.78 10.64 4.92
C LEU A 21 5.64 11.87 5.21
N ASP A 22 5.72 12.84 4.29
CA ASP A 22 6.57 14.04 4.48
C ASP A 22 6.17 14.88 5.71
N ASN A 23 4.88 14.94 6.01
CA ASN A 23 4.34 15.75 7.10
C ASN A 23 4.11 14.97 8.40
N CYS A 24 4.61 13.72 8.49
CA CYS A 24 4.42 12.90 9.69
C CYS A 24 5.71 12.19 10.08
N SER A 25 6.12 12.34 11.35
CA SER A 25 7.26 11.63 11.92
C SER A 25 6.98 10.14 12.14
N ARG A 26 5.75 9.69 11.92
CA ARG A 26 5.34 8.29 12.06
C ARG A 26 5.40 7.60 10.70
N THR A 27 5.95 6.40 10.69
CA THR A 27 5.89 5.49 9.56
C THR A 27 4.77 4.48 9.76
N PHE A 28 4.21 4.00 8.65
CA PHE A 28 3.14 3.01 8.63
C PHE A 28 3.62 1.75 7.92
N THR A 29 3.22 0.59 8.39
CA THR A 29 3.64 -0.67 7.78
C THR A 29 2.43 -1.33 7.12
N ILE A 30 2.52 -1.60 5.82
CA ILE A 30 1.41 -2.12 5.00
C ILE A 30 1.92 -3.28 4.13
N SER A 31 1.05 -4.26 3.88
CA SER A 31 1.26 -5.36 2.94
C SER A 31 1.63 -4.85 1.53
N LYS A 32 2.74 -5.36 1.00
CA LYS A 32 3.21 -5.08 -0.37
C LYS A 32 2.22 -5.61 -1.40
N ALA A 33 1.73 -6.83 -1.20
CA ALA A 33 0.75 -7.47 -2.06
C ALA A 33 -0.55 -6.68 -2.13
N LEU A 34 -1.02 -6.14 -1.00
CA LEU A 34 -2.20 -5.28 -0.95
C LEU A 34 -2.00 -4.00 -1.77
N LEU A 35 -0.85 -3.33 -1.64
CA LEU A 35 -0.53 -2.12 -2.39
C LEU A 35 -0.37 -2.41 -3.90
N CYS A 36 0.41 -3.43 -4.25
CA CYS A 36 0.64 -3.83 -5.63
C CYS A 36 -0.65 -4.29 -6.33
N GLY A 37 -1.54 -4.98 -5.62
CA GLY A 37 -2.86 -5.37 -6.14
C GLY A 37 -3.80 -4.17 -6.34
N ALA A 38 -3.60 -3.09 -5.59
CA ALA A 38 -4.40 -1.89 -5.71
C ALA A 38 -4.05 -1.01 -6.92
N SER A 39 -2.77 -0.94 -7.30
CA SER A 39 -2.32 -0.08 -8.41
C SER A 39 -0.96 -0.48 -8.98
N ASP A 40 -0.85 -0.40 -10.32
CA ASP A 40 0.41 -0.52 -11.07
C ASP A 40 1.51 0.45 -10.60
N TYR A 41 1.13 1.58 -10.01
CA TYR A 41 2.10 2.49 -9.41
C TYR A 41 2.93 1.80 -8.33
N PHE A 42 2.27 1.09 -7.41
CA PHE A 42 2.94 0.39 -6.31
C PHE A 42 3.74 -0.80 -6.81
N VAL A 43 3.26 -1.50 -7.85
CA VAL A 43 4.04 -2.55 -8.53
C VAL A 43 5.38 -1.99 -9.02
N LYS A 44 5.36 -0.84 -9.69
CA LYS A 44 6.59 -0.22 -10.21
C LYS A 44 7.48 0.36 -9.11
N ALA A 45 6.89 0.89 -8.04
CA ALA A 45 7.64 1.46 -6.93
C ALA A 45 8.31 0.39 -6.05
N LEU A 46 7.65 -0.75 -5.83
CA LEU A 46 8.05 -1.78 -4.86
C LEU A 46 8.69 -3.03 -5.49
N ASN A 47 8.42 -3.30 -6.77
CA ASN A 47 9.10 -4.37 -7.54
C ASN A 47 10.05 -3.80 -8.61
N GLY A 48 10.23 -2.47 -8.66
CA GLY A 48 11.12 -1.81 -9.60
C GLY A 48 12.60 -1.83 -9.17
N ARG A 49 13.44 -1.13 -9.94
CA ARG A 49 14.86 -0.90 -9.60
C ARG A 49 15.10 0.36 -8.77
N PHE A 50 14.03 0.93 -8.22
CA PHE A 50 14.10 2.16 -7.42
C PHE A 50 14.61 1.86 -6.01
N LYS A 51 15.16 2.88 -5.33
CA LYS A 51 15.69 2.74 -3.97
C LYS A 51 14.62 2.26 -3.00
N GLU A 52 13.37 2.66 -3.23
CA GLU A 52 12.19 2.30 -2.46
C GLU A 52 11.95 0.77 -2.43
N ALA A 53 12.28 0.06 -3.51
CA ALA A 53 12.20 -1.40 -3.58
C ALA A 53 13.34 -2.09 -2.79
N ALA A 54 14.50 -1.43 -2.66
CA ALA A 54 15.64 -1.97 -1.91
C ALA A 54 15.56 -1.68 -0.41
N ASP A 55 15.04 -0.51 -0.03
CA ASP A 55 14.86 -0.10 1.37
C ASP A 55 13.52 -0.56 1.96
N HIS A 56 12.59 -1.08 1.14
CA HIS A 56 11.20 -1.35 1.52
C HIS A 56 10.50 -0.12 2.16
N ILE A 57 10.94 1.09 1.79
CA ILE A 57 10.39 2.35 2.27
C ILE A 57 9.82 3.11 1.08
N LEU A 58 8.49 3.28 1.07
CA LEU A 58 7.80 4.10 0.09
C LEU A 58 7.50 5.48 0.67
N ARG A 59 7.99 6.52 0.01
CA ARG A 59 7.72 7.91 0.38
C ARG A 59 6.55 8.43 -0.45
N LEU A 60 5.50 8.91 0.22
CA LEU A 60 4.32 9.47 -0.45
C LEU A 60 4.26 10.98 -0.23
N PRO A 61 4.84 11.79 -1.15
CA PRO A 61 4.82 13.23 -1.02
C PRO A 61 3.39 13.78 -1.18
N GLY A 62 3.00 14.68 -0.29
CA GLY A 62 1.66 15.30 -0.30
C GLY A 62 0.53 14.43 0.22
N CYS A 63 0.82 13.23 0.73
CA CYS A 63 -0.16 12.37 1.40
C CYS A 63 -0.12 12.60 2.91
N ASP A 64 -1.27 12.87 3.51
CA ASP A 64 -1.44 12.94 4.96
C ASP A 64 -1.90 11.59 5.55
N GLU A 65 -1.82 11.46 6.88
CA GLU A 65 -2.17 10.23 7.58
C GLU A 65 -3.65 9.85 7.41
N ALA A 66 -4.57 10.83 7.36
CA ALA A 66 -5.99 10.54 7.21
C ALA A 66 -6.27 9.99 5.80
N THR A 67 -5.68 10.59 4.77
CA THR A 67 -5.76 10.10 3.39
C THR A 67 -5.21 8.68 3.26
N LEU A 68 -4.03 8.40 3.84
CA LEU A 68 -3.47 7.05 3.84
C LEU A 68 -4.39 6.03 4.53
N ARG A 69 -4.97 6.39 5.68
CA ARG A 69 -5.91 5.51 6.40
C ARG A 69 -7.18 5.24 5.62
N CYS A 70 -7.75 6.26 4.98
CA CYS A 70 -8.92 6.10 4.12
C CYS A 70 -8.62 5.17 2.95
N PHE A 71 -7.44 5.33 2.34
CA PHE A 71 -7.00 4.46 1.25
C PHE A 71 -6.86 3.00 1.70
N VAL A 72 -6.22 2.75 2.85
CA VAL A 72 -6.11 1.38 3.40
C VAL A 72 -7.47 0.79 3.76
N TYR A 73 -8.35 1.59 4.35
CA TYR A 73 -9.72 1.17 4.64
C TYR A 73 -10.44 0.73 3.36
N TYR A 74 -10.39 1.58 2.32
CA TYR A 74 -10.94 1.30 1.01
C TYR A 74 -10.41 -0.01 0.40
N LEU A 75 -9.11 -0.29 0.53
CA LEU A 75 -8.53 -1.54 0.02
C LEU A 75 -8.94 -2.79 0.80
N THR A 76 -9.32 -2.65 2.07
CA THR A 76 -9.62 -3.77 2.98
C THR A 76 -11.11 -4.03 3.15
N HIS A 77 -11.97 -3.08 2.79
CA HIS A 77 -13.42 -3.12 2.98
C HIS A 77 -14.14 -2.97 1.62
N ASP A 78 -13.85 -3.88 0.69
CA ASP A 78 -14.58 -3.99 -0.59
C ASP A 78 -14.73 -2.67 -1.39
N LYS A 79 -13.74 -1.79 -1.33
CA LYS A 79 -13.75 -0.49 -2.04
C LYS A 79 -14.82 0.47 -1.54
N GLU A 80 -15.25 0.33 -0.30
CA GLU A 80 -16.10 1.30 0.38
C GLU A 80 -15.24 2.40 1.00
N LEU A 81 -15.60 3.66 0.74
CA LEU A 81 -14.98 4.78 1.42
C LEU A 81 -15.62 4.93 2.80
N PRO A 82 -14.82 5.13 3.86
CA PRO A 82 -15.38 5.35 5.19
C PRO A 82 -16.16 6.67 5.17
N ASP A 83 -17.30 6.70 5.84
CA ASP A 83 -18.04 7.94 6.05
C ASP A 83 -17.21 8.86 6.96
N LEU A 84 -16.53 9.84 6.35
CA LEU A 84 -15.61 10.74 7.02
C LEU A 84 -16.31 11.91 7.74
N GLU A 85 -17.63 12.03 7.54
CA GLU A 85 -18.46 13.12 8.05
C GLU A 85 -19.25 12.72 9.32
N ALA A 86 -19.22 11.46 9.73
CA ALA A 86 -19.71 11.01 11.02
C ALA A 86 -18.77 11.44 12.17
N ARG A 87 -18.70 12.75 12.44
CA ARG A 87 -18.09 13.33 13.64
C ARG A 87 -19.11 14.06 14.50
#